data_AF-A0A7J0DMI7-F1
#
_entry.id   AF-A0A7J0DMI7-F1
#
_cell.length_a   1.000
_cell.length_b   1.000
_cell.length_c   1.000
_cell.angle_alpha   90.00
_cell.angle_beta   90.00
_cell.angle_gamma   90.00
#
_symmetry.space_group_name_H-M   'P 1'
#
loop_
_entity.id
_entity.type
_entity.pdbx_description
1 polymer ?
#
loop_
_entity_poly.entity_id
_entity_poly.type
_entity_poly.pdbx_seq_one_letter_code
_entity_poly.pdbx_strand_id
1 'polypeptide(L)'
;MPGLTLIPSNSVTRVAVPRRSLSINFKRSEEQSQLQLVEREEIEDEDDLFEAIDKLISHGINAGDVKKLQDAGIYTCNGLMMHTKKSLTGIKGLSEAKVDKICEAAEKIVFLNFFPSNLSQNYGYITGSDALLRRKAVVRVTTGSLALDELLGGGIETSAITEAFGEFRSGKTQLAHTLCVSTQLPTSMKGGNGKVAYIDTEGTFRPDRIVPIAERFGMDAGAVLDNIVDSVIALFRVDFTGRGELAERQQKLAQMLSRLTKIAEEFNVAVYMTNQVIADPGGGVFISDPKKPAGGHVLAHAATIRLMFRKGKGEQRVCKVFDAPNLPEAEAISFNFISNYA
;
A
#
# COMPACT_ATOMS: atom_id res chain seq x y z
N MET A 1 -26.69 -71.33 -7.99
CA MET A 1 -25.85 -71.47 -9.21
C MET A 1 -26.57 -70.80 -10.36
N PRO A 2 -25.91 -70.16 -11.34
CA PRO A 2 -24.52 -69.66 -11.47
C PRO A 2 -24.54 -68.10 -11.54
N GLY A 3 -23.46 -67.33 -11.69
CA GLY A 3 -22.05 -67.60 -11.94
C GLY A 3 -21.27 -66.29 -11.84
N LEU A 4 -20.03 -66.39 -11.35
CA LEU A 4 -19.02 -65.33 -11.38
C LEU A 4 -18.65 -64.99 -12.84
N THR A 5 -18.35 -63.72 -13.11
CA THR A 5 -17.44 -63.32 -14.21
C THR A 5 -16.57 -62.16 -13.76
N LEU A 6 -15.32 -62.19 -14.24
CA LEU A 6 -14.09 -61.60 -13.70
C LEU A 6 -13.88 -60.08 -13.94
N ILE A 7 -13.06 -59.53 -13.04
CA ILE A 7 -12.41 -58.19 -12.85
C ILE A 7 -11.39 -57.94 -14.01
N PRO A 8 -10.95 -56.71 -14.46
CA PRO A 8 -10.44 -55.54 -13.67
C PRO A 8 -10.77 -54.14 -14.28
N SER A 9 -10.41 -52.94 -13.77
CA SER A 9 -9.36 -52.43 -12.89
C SER A 9 -9.73 -51.01 -12.38
N ASN A 10 -9.17 -50.64 -11.22
CA ASN A 10 -8.87 -49.29 -10.71
C ASN A 10 -9.98 -48.23 -10.58
N SER A 11 -10.50 -48.15 -9.35
CA SER A 11 -11.24 -47.06 -8.74
C SER A 11 -10.36 -45.83 -8.44
N VAL A 12 -10.74 -44.68 -9.00
CA VAL A 12 -10.55 -43.35 -8.39
C VAL A 12 -11.91 -42.66 -8.42
N THR A 13 -12.64 -42.74 -7.31
CA THR A 13 -13.95 -42.12 -7.17
C THR A 13 -13.78 -40.60 -6.98
N ARG A 14 -14.14 -39.82 -8.00
CA ARG A 14 -14.43 -38.39 -7.88
C ARG A 14 -15.73 -38.23 -7.09
N VAL A 15 -15.68 -37.55 -5.95
CA VAL A 15 -16.88 -37.09 -5.24
C VAL A 15 -17.52 -35.98 -6.08
N ALA A 16 -18.66 -36.27 -6.69
CA ALA A 16 -19.49 -35.32 -7.42
C ALA A 16 -20.45 -34.62 -6.45
N VAL A 17 -20.36 -33.30 -6.35
CA VAL A 17 -21.40 -32.46 -5.72
C VAL A 17 -22.47 -32.16 -6.78
N PRO A 18 -23.76 -32.41 -6.52
CA PRO A 18 -24.80 -32.31 -7.55
C PRO A 18 -25.09 -30.85 -7.93
N ARG A 19 -25.06 -30.57 -9.25
CA ARG A 19 -25.56 -29.32 -9.83
C ARG A 19 -27.09 -29.27 -9.70
N ARG A 20 -27.62 -28.41 -8.83
CA ARG A 20 -28.98 -27.89 -8.97
C ARG A 20 -28.92 -26.60 -9.77
N SER A 21 -29.57 -26.60 -10.93
CA SER A 21 -29.85 -25.42 -11.74
C SER A 21 -30.82 -24.51 -11.00
N LEU A 22 -30.34 -23.38 -10.49
CA LEU A 22 -31.18 -22.25 -10.11
C LEU A 22 -31.22 -21.28 -11.30
N SER A 23 -32.29 -21.36 -12.07
CA SER A 23 -32.67 -20.36 -13.06
C SER A 23 -33.18 -19.12 -12.30
N ILE A 24 -32.34 -18.09 -12.17
CA ILE A 24 -32.74 -16.79 -11.64
C ILE A 24 -33.40 -16.01 -12.78
N ASN A 25 -34.73 -15.89 -12.72
CA ASN A 25 -35.50 -15.02 -13.61
C ASN A 25 -35.24 -13.55 -13.23
N PHE A 26 -34.66 -12.78 -14.15
CA PHE A 26 -34.65 -11.32 -14.07
C PHE A 26 -36.06 -10.79 -14.33
N LYS A 27 -36.83 -10.48 -13.27
CA LYS A 27 -37.96 -9.56 -13.38
C LYS A 27 -37.47 -8.16 -13.06
N ARG A 28 -37.46 -7.33 -14.10
CA ARG A 28 -37.16 -5.90 -14.06
C ARG A 28 -38.45 -5.19 -13.62
N SER A 29 -38.55 -4.79 -12.36
CA SER A 29 -39.61 -3.91 -11.86
C SER A 29 -39.12 -3.11 -10.65
N GLU A 30 -38.86 -1.82 -10.89
CA GLU A 30 -39.18 -0.70 -9.99
C GLU A 30 -38.81 -0.80 -8.49
N GLU A 31 -37.58 -1.20 -8.18
CA GLU A 31 -36.93 -0.87 -6.89
C GLU A 31 -35.69 0.02 -7.13
N GLN A 32 -35.92 1.14 -7.82
CA GLN A 32 -35.07 2.32 -7.72
C GLN A 32 -35.60 3.16 -6.55
N SER A 33 -35.15 2.95 -5.31
CA SER A 33 -35.31 3.96 -4.22
C SER A 33 -34.68 3.64 -2.84
N GLN A 34 -33.80 2.64 -2.65
CA GLN A 34 -33.20 2.40 -1.32
C GLN A 34 -31.71 2.02 -1.30
N LEU A 35 -30.93 2.36 -2.32
CA LEU A 35 -29.49 2.57 -2.12
C LEU A 35 -29.33 3.97 -1.52
N GLN A 36 -29.59 4.07 -0.21
CA GLN A 36 -29.25 5.26 0.55
C GLN A 36 -27.74 5.47 0.38
N LEU A 37 -27.38 6.47 -0.43
CA LEU A 37 -26.07 7.07 -0.41
C LEU A 37 -25.89 7.53 1.03
N VAL A 38 -25.19 6.73 1.83
CA VAL A 38 -24.70 7.16 3.13
C VAL A 38 -23.72 8.27 2.80
N GLU A 39 -24.19 9.51 2.91
CA GLU A 39 -23.34 10.69 2.92
C GLU A 39 -22.18 10.42 3.89
N ARG A 40 -20.98 10.86 3.53
CA ARG A 40 -19.84 10.82 4.45
C ARG A 40 -20.26 11.62 5.67
N GLU A 41 -20.70 10.95 6.73
CA GLU A 41 -20.57 11.52 8.07
C GLU A 41 -19.08 11.79 8.23
N GLU A 42 -18.73 13.07 8.35
CA GLU A 42 -17.42 13.50 8.79
C GLU A 42 -17.19 12.77 10.12
N ILE A 43 -16.32 11.76 10.10
CA ILE A 43 -15.90 11.08 11.32
C ILE A 43 -15.22 12.19 12.14
N GLU A 44 -15.85 12.62 13.23
CA GLU A 44 -15.29 13.60 14.15
C GLU A 44 -13.90 13.09 14.60
N ASP A 45 -12.88 13.89 14.31
CA ASP A 45 -11.47 13.64 14.58
C ASP A 45 -11.22 13.60 16.10
N GLU A 46 -11.43 12.47 16.79
CA GLU A 46 -10.92 12.32 18.16
C GLU A 46 -10.64 10.89 18.65
N ASP A 47 -10.88 9.85 17.85
CA ASP A 47 -10.41 8.50 18.19
C ASP A 47 -8.97 8.29 17.68
N ASP A 48 -8.07 7.88 18.57
CA ASP A 48 -6.67 7.52 18.23
C ASP A 48 -6.66 6.62 16.97
N LEU A 49 -6.03 7.07 15.88
CA LEU A 49 -5.95 6.32 14.62
C LEU A 49 -5.32 4.92 14.78
N PHE A 50 -4.62 4.69 15.89
CA PHE A 50 -3.94 3.45 16.22
C PHE A 50 -3.90 3.20 17.73
N GLU A 51 -3.83 1.92 18.09
CA GLU A 51 -3.76 1.48 19.48
C GLU A 51 -2.31 1.46 19.97
N ALA A 52 -1.91 2.46 20.77
CA ALA A 52 -0.57 2.52 21.36
C ALA A 52 -0.26 1.27 22.22
N ILE A 53 0.98 0.80 22.17
CA ILE A 53 1.41 -0.42 22.87
C ILE A 53 1.35 -0.31 24.39
N ASP A 54 1.35 0.90 24.94
CA ASP A 54 1.18 1.17 26.37
C ASP A 54 -0.18 0.70 26.91
N LYS A 55 -1.20 0.57 26.05
CA LYS A 55 -2.50 0.00 26.41
C LYS A 55 -2.41 -1.48 26.84
N LEU A 56 -1.32 -2.17 26.53
CA LEU A 56 -1.06 -3.53 27.06
C LEU A 56 -0.88 -3.54 28.58
N ILE A 57 -0.46 -2.43 29.19
CA ILE A 57 -0.26 -2.34 30.64
C ILE A 57 -1.57 -2.52 31.38
N SER A 58 -2.67 -1.92 30.90
CA SER A 58 -4.00 -2.12 31.48
C SER A 58 -4.52 -3.55 31.32
N HIS A 59 -3.93 -4.32 30.41
CA HIS A 59 -4.22 -5.73 30.15
C HIS A 59 -3.26 -6.69 30.86
N GLY A 60 -2.51 -6.21 31.86
CA GLY A 60 -1.68 -7.02 32.74
C GLY A 60 -0.28 -7.31 32.23
N ILE A 61 0.19 -6.60 31.18
CA ILE A 61 1.57 -6.69 30.71
C ILE A 61 2.47 -5.77 31.52
N ASN A 62 3.66 -6.26 31.89
CA ASN A 62 4.63 -5.48 32.66
C ASN A 62 5.18 -4.31 31.82
N ALA A 63 5.21 -3.10 32.38
CA ALA A 63 5.71 -1.90 31.70
C ALA A 63 7.17 -2.03 31.21
N GLY A 64 8.01 -2.79 31.91
CA GLY A 64 9.38 -3.08 31.48
C GLY A 64 9.45 -4.01 30.26
N ASP A 65 8.45 -4.88 30.06
CA ASP A 65 8.36 -5.68 28.83
C ASP A 65 7.79 -4.84 27.67
N VAL A 66 6.85 -3.91 27.93
CA VAL A 66 6.39 -2.91 26.94
C VAL A 66 7.54 -2.03 26.47
N LYS A 67 8.38 -1.54 27.39
CA LYS A 67 9.55 -0.74 27.04
C LYS A 67 10.53 -1.47 26.12
N LYS A 68 10.73 -2.79 26.32
CA LYS A 68 11.56 -3.59 25.41
C LYS A 68 10.97 -3.70 24.00
N LEU A 69 9.65 -3.72 23.88
CA LEU A 69 8.97 -3.70 22.57
C LEU A 69 9.19 -2.34 21.90
N GLN A 70 9.03 -1.24 22.64
CA GLN A 70 9.32 0.12 22.16
C GLN A 70 10.78 0.28 21.73
N ASP A 71 11.74 -0.17 22.55
CA ASP A 71 13.18 -0.17 22.24
C ASP A 71 13.50 -1.03 21.00
N ALA A 72 12.68 -2.04 20.71
CA ALA A 72 12.76 -2.85 19.49
C ALA A 72 12.03 -2.24 18.28
N GLY A 73 11.43 -1.05 18.43
CA GLY A 73 10.73 -0.32 17.38
C GLY A 73 9.25 -0.65 17.22
N ILE A 74 8.63 -1.34 18.19
CA ILE A 74 7.22 -1.74 18.15
C ILE A 74 6.43 -0.81 19.07
N TYR A 75 5.61 0.06 18.48
CA TYR A 75 4.90 1.12 19.21
C TYR A 75 3.38 0.99 19.22
N THR A 76 2.80 0.09 18.43
CA THR A 76 1.34 -0.13 18.40
C THR A 76 0.97 -1.61 18.58
N CYS A 77 -0.25 -1.87 19.01
CA CYS A 77 -0.81 -3.21 19.14
C CYS A 77 -0.98 -3.88 17.75
N ASN A 78 -1.38 -3.13 16.72
CA ASN A 78 -1.48 -3.65 15.35
C ASN A 78 -0.10 -4.04 14.81
N GLY A 79 0.90 -3.16 14.98
CA GLY A 79 2.28 -3.43 14.59
C GLY A 79 2.82 -4.69 15.28
N LEU A 80 2.58 -4.85 16.59
CA LEU A 80 2.93 -6.07 17.32
C LEU A 80 2.33 -7.34 16.69
N MET A 81 1.06 -7.31 16.28
CA MET A 81 0.38 -8.44 15.63
C MET A 81 0.95 -8.77 14.23
N MET A 82 1.65 -7.81 13.59
CA MET A 82 2.35 -8.04 12.32
C MET A 82 3.73 -8.70 12.49
N HIS A 83 4.19 -8.96 13.72
CA HIS A 83 5.43 -9.69 14.00
C HIS A 83 5.18 -11.19 14.21
N THR A 84 6.14 -12.00 13.76
CA THR A 84 6.13 -13.43 14.09
C THR A 84 6.56 -13.64 15.55
N LYS A 85 6.04 -14.69 16.20
CA LYS A 85 6.48 -15.08 17.56
C LYS A 85 8.01 -15.24 17.63
N LYS A 86 8.64 -15.80 16.60
CA LYS A 86 10.11 -15.92 16.48
C LYS A 86 10.83 -14.57 16.52
N SER A 87 10.27 -13.53 15.88
CA SER A 87 10.84 -12.18 15.94
C SER A 87 10.75 -11.59 17.34
N LEU A 88 9.61 -11.80 18.02
CA LEU A 88 9.36 -11.25 19.35
C LEU A 88 10.18 -11.96 20.44
N THR A 89 10.33 -13.28 20.37
CA THR A 89 11.19 -14.03 21.29
C THR A 89 12.67 -13.75 21.07
N GLY A 90 13.05 -13.19 19.92
CA GLY A 90 14.40 -12.68 19.67
C GLY A 90 14.74 -11.40 20.45
N ILE A 91 13.76 -10.70 21.02
CA ILE A 91 13.97 -9.49 21.82
C ILE A 91 14.55 -9.88 23.18
N LYS A 92 15.73 -9.33 23.51
CA LYS A 92 16.46 -9.65 24.73
C LYS A 92 15.57 -9.42 25.96
N GLY A 93 15.38 -10.48 26.75
CA GLY A 93 14.62 -10.42 27.99
C GLY A 93 13.12 -10.67 27.87
N LEU A 94 12.63 -11.08 26.69
CA LEU A 94 11.30 -11.66 26.50
C LEU A 94 11.41 -13.19 26.34
N SER A 95 10.72 -13.95 27.18
CA SER A 95 10.60 -15.40 27.04
C SER A 95 9.38 -15.77 26.20
N GLU A 96 9.30 -16.99 25.70
CA GLU A 96 8.15 -17.49 24.93
C GLU A 96 6.83 -17.30 25.69
N ALA A 97 6.78 -17.70 26.97
CA ALA A 97 5.61 -17.50 27.82
C ALA A 97 5.23 -16.03 28.03
N LYS A 98 6.18 -15.09 27.98
CA LYS A 98 5.87 -13.65 28.02
C LYS A 98 5.29 -13.18 26.69
N VAL A 99 5.88 -13.61 25.58
CA VAL A 99 5.41 -13.28 24.23
C VAL A 99 3.98 -13.77 24.02
N ASP A 100 3.65 -14.99 24.48
CA ASP A 100 2.28 -15.50 24.39
C ASP A 100 1.28 -14.61 25.12
N LYS A 101 1.57 -14.23 26.37
CA LYS A 101 0.72 -13.31 27.14
C LYS A 101 0.58 -11.94 26.48
N ILE A 102 1.67 -11.40 25.94
CA ILE A 102 1.69 -10.12 25.22
C ILE A 102 0.79 -10.19 23.98
N CYS A 103 0.91 -11.24 23.18
CA CYS A 103 0.08 -11.45 21.99
C CYS A 103 -1.40 -11.62 22.36
N GLU A 104 -1.73 -12.40 23.40
CA GLU A 104 -3.11 -12.56 23.87
C GLU A 104 -3.73 -11.23 24.35
N ALA A 105 -2.94 -10.38 25.01
CA ALA A 105 -3.39 -9.06 25.43
C ALA A 105 -3.61 -8.13 24.24
N ALA A 106 -2.68 -8.11 23.28
CA ALA A 106 -2.79 -7.30 22.06
C ALA A 106 -3.97 -7.72 21.19
N GLU A 107 -4.20 -9.02 21.05
CA GLU A 107 -5.31 -9.58 20.29
C GLU A 107 -6.67 -9.13 20.84
N LYS A 108 -6.83 -9.08 22.17
CA LYS A 108 -8.05 -8.56 22.80
C LYS A 108 -8.29 -7.08 22.47
N ILE A 109 -7.24 -6.27 22.50
CA ILE A 109 -7.33 -4.83 22.18
C ILE A 109 -7.72 -4.65 20.71
N VAL A 110 -7.00 -5.31 19.80
CA VAL A 110 -7.24 -5.18 18.36
C VAL A 110 -8.62 -5.71 17.98
N PHE A 111 -9.07 -6.82 18.57
CA PHE A 111 -10.38 -7.40 18.28
C PHE A 111 -11.55 -6.48 18.62
N LEU A 112 -11.47 -5.78 19.77
CA LEU A 112 -12.54 -4.89 20.24
C LEU A 112 -12.79 -3.71 19.29
N ASN A 113 -11.76 -3.21 18.62
CA ASN A 113 -11.89 -2.06 17.71
C ASN A 113 -12.37 -2.45 16.31
N PHE A 114 -12.09 -3.67 15.83
CA PHE A 114 -12.48 -4.09 14.49
C PHE A 114 -13.91 -4.65 14.39
N PHE A 115 -14.51 -5.11 15.50
CA PHE A 115 -15.87 -5.66 15.51
C PHE A 115 -16.71 -5.13 16.69
N PRO A 116 -17.24 -3.89 16.61
CA PRO A 116 -18.02 -3.28 17.69
C PRO A 116 -19.40 -3.91 17.96
N SER A 117 -19.77 -5.01 17.28
CA SER A 117 -21.06 -5.67 17.51
C SER A 117 -21.00 -7.18 17.28
N ASN A 118 -21.00 -7.96 18.37
CA ASN A 118 -21.50 -9.35 18.51
C ASN A 118 -21.39 -10.30 17.29
N LEU A 119 -20.33 -10.24 16.51
CA LEU A 119 -20.12 -11.12 15.35
C LEU A 119 -18.90 -12.01 15.60
N SER A 120 -19.20 -13.21 16.07
CA SER A 120 -18.39 -14.45 16.07
C SER A 120 -16.90 -14.34 16.46
N GLN A 121 -16.52 -15.08 17.50
CA GLN A 121 -15.14 -15.36 17.92
C GLN A 121 -14.30 -16.17 16.89
N ASN A 122 -14.51 -16.00 15.58
CA ASN A 122 -13.70 -16.68 14.57
C ASN A 122 -12.60 -15.76 14.05
N TYR A 123 -11.51 -15.80 14.81
CA TYR A 123 -10.13 -15.53 14.46
C TYR A 123 -9.87 -15.44 12.93
N GLY A 124 -9.68 -14.23 12.43
CA GLY A 124 -9.01 -13.95 11.16
C GLY A 124 -9.85 -13.95 9.88
N TYR A 125 -11.16 -14.22 9.93
CA TYR A 125 -12.02 -14.18 8.75
C TYR A 125 -13.08 -13.09 8.88
N ILE A 126 -13.26 -12.31 7.80
CA ILE A 126 -14.28 -11.26 7.70
C ILE A 126 -15.17 -11.50 6.49
N THR A 127 -16.41 -11.02 6.53
CA THR A 127 -17.27 -11.08 5.36
C THR A 127 -16.80 -10.08 4.30
N GLY A 128 -17.19 -10.28 3.04
CA GLY A 128 -16.89 -9.32 1.97
C GLY A 128 -17.49 -7.93 2.23
N SER A 129 -18.63 -7.87 2.92
CA SER A 129 -19.26 -6.62 3.34
C SER A 129 -18.42 -5.87 4.36
N ASP A 130 -17.89 -6.57 5.37
CA ASP A 130 -17.01 -5.96 6.39
C ASP A 130 -15.69 -5.49 5.76
N ALA A 131 -15.13 -6.28 4.83
CA ALA A 131 -13.96 -5.87 4.07
C ALA A 131 -14.21 -4.58 3.26
N LEU A 132 -15.38 -4.46 2.64
CA LEU A 132 -15.79 -3.26 1.90
C LEU A 132 -15.98 -2.06 2.84
N LEU A 133 -16.59 -2.24 4.01
CA LEU A 133 -16.73 -1.21 5.02
C LEU A 133 -15.36 -0.72 5.51
N ARG A 134 -14.43 -1.64 5.81
CA ARG A 134 -13.06 -1.29 6.21
C ARG A 134 -12.33 -0.47 5.14
N ARG A 135 -12.54 -0.79 3.86
CA ARG A 135 -11.94 -0.02 2.75
C ARG A 135 -12.47 1.43 2.65
N LYS A 136 -13.55 1.80 3.34
CA LYS A 136 -14.00 3.21 3.40
C LYS A 136 -12.98 4.11 4.12
N ALA A 137 -12.14 3.56 4.99
CA ALA A 137 -11.06 4.29 5.66
C ALA A 137 -9.88 4.63 4.73
N VAL A 138 -9.81 4.03 3.53
CA VAL A 138 -8.75 4.33 2.55
C VAL A 138 -8.95 5.73 1.99
N VAL A 139 -7.95 6.58 2.20
CA VAL A 139 -7.89 7.94 1.67
C VAL A 139 -7.23 7.88 0.29
N ARG A 140 -7.69 8.75 -0.62
CA ARG A 140 -7.05 8.95 -1.93
C ARG A 140 -6.58 10.39 -2.03
N VAL A 141 -5.27 10.57 -2.12
CA VAL A 141 -4.62 11.87 -2.20
C VAL A 141 -4.54 12.31 -3.66
N THR A 142 -5.03 13.51 -3.97
CA THR A 142 -4.97 14.08 -5.33
C THR A 142 -3.53 14.20 -5.83
N THR A 143 -3.34 13.93 -7.10
CA THR A 143 -2.07 14.13 -7.82
C THR A 143 -1.89 15.58 -8.32
N GLY A 144 -2.89 16.44 -8.12
CA GLY A 144 -2.93 17.80 -8.67
C GLY A 144 -3.26 17.85 -10.17
N SER A 145 -3.61 16.71 -10.77
CA SER A 145 -4.00 16.56 -12.17
C SER A 145 -5.29 15.76 -12.28
N LEU A 146 -6.35 16.39 -12.81
CA LEU A 146 -7.66 15.74 -12.96
C LEU A 146 -7.58 14.46 -13.79
N ALA A 147 -6.86 14.47 -14.91
CA ALA A 147 -6.72 13.30 -15.78
C ALA A 147 -6.01 12.13 -15.08
N LEU A 148 -5.07 12.42 -14.17
CA LEU A 148 -4.36 11.38 -13.44
C LEU A 148 -5.19 10.88 -12.26
N ASP A 149 -5.93 11.76 -11.58
CA ASP A 149 -6.87 11.36 -10.54
C ASP A 149 -8.01 10.50 -11.09
N GLU A 150 -8.55 10.81 -12.28
CA GLU A 150 -9.54 9.98 -12.97
C GLU A 150 -8.99 8.60 -13.31
N LEU A 151 -7.76 8.53 -13.85
CA LEU A 151 -7.09 7.26 -14.14
C LEU A 151 -6.94 6.39 -12.89
N LEU A 152 -6.64 7.01 -11.75
CA LEU A 152 -6.39 6.32 -10.48
C LEU A 152 -7.67 6.11 -9.64
N GLY A 153 -8.84 6.57 -10.11
CA GLY A 153 -10.07 6.47 -9.34
C GLY A 153 -10.09 7.35 -8.08
N GLY A 154 -9.42 8.50 -8.12
CA GLY A 154 -9.43 9.52 -7.07
C GLY A 154 -8.07 10.01 -6.60
N GLY A 155 -6.97 9.42 -7.09
CA GLY A 155 -5.60 9.79 -6.71
C GLY A 155 -4.80 8.61 -6.14
N ILE A 156 -3.72 8.90 -5.42
CA ILE A 156 -2.86 7.88 -4.79
C ILE A 156 -3.54 7.34 -3.53
N GLU A 157 -3.74 6.03 -3.45
CA GLU A 157 -4.41 5.40 -2.31
C GLU A 157 -3.49 5.16 -1.11
N THR A 158 -4.00 5.35 0.10
CA THR A 158 -3.34 4.94 1.34
C THR A 158 -3.43 3.42 1.56
N SER A 159 -2.66 2.90 2.53
CA SER A 159 -2.60 1.46 2.83
C SER A 159 -2.08 0.62 1.64
N ALA A 160 -1.36 1.24 0.72
CA ALA A 160 -0.81 0.58 -0.47
C ALA A 160 0.54 1.19 -0.87
N ILE A 161 1.32 0.41 -1.60
CA ILE A 161 2.54 0.88 -2.26
C ILE A 161 2.23 1.18 -3.72
N THR A 162 2.44 2.43 -4.13
CA THR A 162 2.39 2.86 -5.53
C THR A 162 3.80 3.04 -6.07
N GLU A 163 4.19 2.22 -7.04
CA GLU A 163 5.45 2.34 -7.78
C GLU A 163 5.24 3.17 -9.05
N ALA A 164 6.00 4.25 -9.22
CA ALA A 164 6.13 4.95 -10.49
C ALA A 164 7.49 4.66 -11.12
N PHE A 165 7.51 4.08 -12.32
CA PHE A 165 8.73 3.76 -13.05
C PHE A 165 8.73 4.35 -14.46
N GLY A 166 9.91 4.52 -15.04
CA GLY A 166 10.05 5.09 -16.38
C GLY A 166 11.41 5.76 -16.60
N GLU A 167 11.62 6.29 -17.80
CA GLU A 167 12.89 6.92 -18.18
C GLU A 167 13.22 8.20 -17.41
N PHE A 168 14.47 8.66 -17.53
CA PHE A 168 14.85 9.98 -17.03
C PHE A 168 13.97 11.08 -17.65
N ARG A 169 13.68 12.12 -16.87
CA ARG A 169 12.83 13.27 -17.28
C ARG A 169 11.37 12.87 -17.62
N SER A 170 10.91 11.67 -17.28
CA SER A 170 9.50 11.27 -17.44
C SER A 170 8.55 11.90 -16.41
N GLY A 171 9.08 12.57 -15.38
CA GLY A 171 8.28 13.35 -14.42
C GLY A 171 7.92 12.64 -13.11
N LYS A 172 8.51 11.47 -12.82
CA LYS A 172 8.30 10.73 -11.56
C LYS A 172 8.57 11.58 -10.32
N THR A 173 9.78 12.15 -10.20
CA THR A 173 10.16 13.03 -9.08
C THR A 173 9.30 14.30 -9.03
N GLN A 174 8.86 14.80 -10.18
CA GLN A 174 7.96 15.96 -10.20
C GLN A 174 6.59 15.63 -9.60
N LEU A 175 6.06 14.43 -9.85
CA LEU A 175 4.86 13.96 -9.17
C LEU A 175 5.11 13.77 -7.67
N ALA A 176 6.27 13.21 -7.29
CA ALA A 176 6.65 13.06 -5.88
C ALA A 176 6.64 14.42 -5.14
N HIS A 177 7.23 15.46 -5.72
CA HIS A 177 7.18 16.82 -5.16
C HIS A 177 5.76 17.37 -5.06
N THR A 178 4.90 17.14 -6.07
CA THR A 178 3.49 17.55 -5.98
C THR A 178 2.76 16.84 -4.85
N LEU A 179 3.01 15.54 -4.67
CA LEU A 179 2.41 14.76 -3.59
C LEU A 179 2.86 15.22 -2.20
N CYS A 180 4.09 15.75 -2.07
CA CYS A 180 4.56 16.36 -0.82
C CYS A 180 3.68 17.54 -0.36
N VAL A 181 3.09 18.25 -1.31
CA VAL A 181 2.20 19.38 -1.04
C VAL A 181 0.75 18.90 -0.94
N SER A 182 0.26 18.11 -1.90
CA SER A 182 -1.15 17.73 -1.92
C SER A 182 -1.57 16.84 -0.76
N THR A 183 -0.64 16.08 -0.17
CA THR A 183 -0.90 15.29 1.05
C THR A 183 -1.25 16.16 2.25
N GLN A 184 -0.72 17.39 2.30
CA GLN A 184 -0.95 18.34 3.39
C GLN A 184 -2.26 19.13 3.23
N LEU A 185 -2.96 18.99 2.09
CA LEU A 185 -4.24 19.63 1.88
C LEU A 185 -5.33 19.02 2.79
N PRO A 186 -6.38 19.79 3.12
CA PRO A 186 -7.57 19.25 3.78
C PRO A 186 -8.22 18.12 2.98
N THR A 187 -8.91 17.22 3.66
CA THR A 187 -9.64 16.10 3.05
C THR A 187 -10.76 16.57 2.11
N SER A 188 -11.36 17.74 2.38
CA SER A 188 -12.33 18.41 1.50
C SER A 188 -11.75 18.79 0.13
N MET A 189 -10.43 19.01 0.06
CA MET A 189 -9.68 19.28 -1.17
C MET A 189 -9.00 18.02 -1.74
N LYS A 190 -9.42 16.83 -1.31
CA LYS A 190 -8.81 15.54 -1.66
C LYS A 190 -7.33 15.43 -1.23
N GLY A 191 -6.94 16.13 -0.16
CA GLY A 191 -5.67 15.92 0.51
C GLY A 191 -5.72 14.81 1.56
N GLY A 192 -4.60 14.60 2.23
CA GLY A 192 -4.45 13.62 3.30
C GLY A 192 -4.45 14.21 4.72
N ASN A 193 -4.53 15.54 4.86
CA ASN A 193 -4.37 16.25 6.12
C ASN A 193 -3.15 15.78 6.94
N GLY A 194 -2.06 15.41 6.25
CA GLY A 194 -0.94 14.69 6.84
C GLY A 194 0.42 15.28 6.50
N LYS A 195 1.41 15.00 7.35
CA LYS A 195 2.83 15.32 7.09
C LYS A 195 3.46 14.32 6.13
N VAL A 196 4.62 14.66 5.59
CA VAL A 196 5.28 13.85 4.55
C VAL A 196 6.69 13.47 4.99
N ALA A 197 7.02 12.18 4.88
CA ALA A 197 8.39 11.70 4.91
C ALA A 197 8.86 11.47 3.47
N TYR A 198 9.88 12.21 3.04
CA TYR A 198 10.50 12.07 1.73
C TYR A 198 11.84 11.33 1.89
N ILE A 199 11.93 10.13 1.31
CA ILE A 199 13.14 9.31 1.39
C ILE A 199 13.89 9.42 0.08
N ASP A 200 14.89 10.30 0.04
CA ASP A 200 15.68 10.56 -1.16
C ASP A 200 16.98 9.75 -1.19
N THR A 201 17.13 8.97 -2.25
CA THR A 201 18.32 8.14 -2.46
C THR A 201 19.24 8.68 -3.55
N GLU A 202 18.81 9.69 -4.31
CA GLU A 202 19.57 10.22 -5.45
C GLU A 202 19.88 11.72 -5.31
N GLY A 203 19.51 12.33 -4.17
CA GLY A 203 19.68 13.77 -3.97
C GLY A 203 18.84 14.56 -4.97
N THR A 204 17.63 14.11 -5.24
CA THR A 204 16.62 14.69 -6.14
C THR A 204 15.62 15.62 -5.45
N PHE A 205 15.51 15.60 -4.12
CA PHE A 205 14.68 16.53 -3.37
C PHE A 205 15.17 17.96 -3.59
N ARG A 206 14.27 18.84 -4.02
CA ARG A 206 14.56 20.24 -4.32
C ARG A 206 13.52 21.12 -3.63
N PRO A 207 13.82 21.67 -2.44
CA PRO A 207 12.89 22.52 -1.70
C PRO A 207 12.36 23.71 -2.51
N ASP A 208 13.20 24.28 -3.39
CA ASP A 208 12.84 25.35 -4.32
C ASP A 208 11.71 24.97 -5.29
N ARG A 209 11.52 23.67 -5.55
CA ARG A 209 10.42 23.15 -6.38
C ARG A 209 9.12 23.00 -5.60
N ILE A 210 9.17 22.94 -4.26
CA ILE A 210 7.97 22.83 -3.41
C ILE A 210 7.23 24.17 -3.33
N VAL A 211 7.98 25.27 -3.21
CA VAL A 211 7.44 26.64 -3.10
C VAL A 211 6.38 26.96 -4.17
N PRO A 212 6.66 26.88 -5.48
CA PRO A 212 5.67 27.20 -6.52
C PRO A 212 4.49 26.23 -6.55
N ILE A 213 4.65 25.00 -6.03
CA ILE A 213 3.56 24.03 -5.93
C ILE A 213 2.63 24.41 -4.76
N ALA A 214 3.19 24.76 -3.61
CA ALA A 214 2.44 25.26 -2.45
C ALA A 214 1.62 26.50 -2.81
N GLU A 215 2.24 27.47 -3.48
CA GLU A 215 1.58 28.69 -3.95
C GLU A 215 0.40 28.38 -4.90
N ARG A 216 0.58 27.42 -5.83
CA ARG A 216 -0.50 26.97 -6.73
C ARG A 216 -1.72 26.44 -5.98
N PHE A 217 -1.51 25.81 -4.83
CA PHE A 217 -2.59 25.31 -3.97
C PHE A 217 -3.04 26.32 -2.92
N GLY A 218 -2.50 27.55 -2.92
CA GLY A 218 -2.84 28.59 -1.95
C GLY A 218 -2.32 28.31 -0.54
N MET A 219 -1.25 27.54 -0.41
CA MET A 219 -0.64 27.17 0.87
C MET A 219 0.59 28.03 1.18
N ASP A 220 0.88 28.23 2.47
CA ASP A 220 2.13 28.83 2.91
C ASP A 220 3.30 27.87 2.67
N ALA A 221 4.26 28.29 1.85
CA ALA A 221 5.37 27.44 1.46
C ALA A 221 6.31 27.08 2.62
N GLY A 222 6.47 27.97 3.61
CA GLY A 222 7.30 27.72 4.78
C GLY A 222 6.71 26.60 5.64
N ALA A 223 5.42 26.72 5.99
CA ALA A 223 4.69 25.70 6.73
C ALA A 223 4.66 24.35 6.00
N VAL A 224 4.51 24.37 4.66
CA VAL A 224 4.56 23.14 3.84
C VAL A 224 5.92 22.47 3.93
N LEU A 225 7.01 23.24 3.86
CA LEU A 225 8.37 22.70 3.95
C LEU A 225 8.68 22.13 5.35
N ASP A 226 8.23 22.79 6.42
CA ASP A 226 8.42 22.32 7.80
C ASP A 226 7.73 20.97 8.08
N ASN A 227 6.72 20.63 7.28
CA ASN A 227 5.99 19.35 7.36
C ASN A 227 6.59 18.24 6.47
N ILE A 228 7.68 18.51 5.74
CA ILE A 228 8.39 17.53 4.92
C ILE A 228 9.68 17.12 5.63
N VAL A 229 9.76 15.86 6.05
CA VAL A 229 10.97 15.26 6.62
C VAL A 229 11.76 14.59 5.50
N ASP A 230 12.91 15.14 5.12
CA ASP A 230 13.80 14.56 4.10
C ASP A 230 14.87 13.66 4.74
N SER A 231 15.10 12.47 4.17
CA SER A 231 16.22 11.61 4.53
C SER A 231 17.31 11.66 3.45
N VAL A 232 18.51 12.11 3.81
CA VAL A 232 19.65 12.30 2.89
C VAL A 232 20.40 10.97 2.61
N ILE A 233 19.71 9.82 2.55
CA ILE A 233 20.36 8.50 2.57
C ILE A 233 20.26 7.80 1.22
N ALA A 234 21.38 7.75 0.49
CA ALA A 234 21.54 6.99 -0.76
C ALA A 234 22.05 5.58 -0.48
N LEU A 235 21.20 4.55 -0.52
CA LEU A 235 21.64 3.16 -0.36
C LEU A 235 20.88 2.22 -1.32
N PHE A 236 21.53 1.10 -1.65
CA PHE A 236 21.14 -0.02 -2.55
C PHE A 236 21.60 0.01 -4.01
N ARG A 237 21.89 1.15 -4.62
CA ARG A 237 22.35 1.17 -6.03
C ARG A 237 23.87 1.01 -6.16
N VAL A 238 24.64 1.55 -5.22
CA VAL A 238 26.10 1.55 -5.25
C VAL A 238 26.69 0.38 -4.44
N ASP A 239 25.96 -0.08 -3.43
CA ASP A 239 26.50 -1.01 -2.43
C ASP A 239 26.56 -2.48 -2.88
N PHE A 240 25.82 -2.84 -3.93
CA PHE A 240 25.77 -4.21 -4.45
C PHE A 240 26.19 -4.25 -5.91
N THR A 241 27.27 -4.99 -6.22
CA THR A 241 27.84 -5.04 -7.57
C THR A 241 27.93 -6.47 -8.11
N GLY A 242 27.59 -6.63 -9.39
CA GLY A 242 27.69 -7.92 -10.08
C GLY A 242 26.58 -8.92 -9.73
N ARG A 243 26.67 -10.12 -10.33
CA ARG A 243 25.65 -11.18 -10.19
C ARG A 243 25.73 -11.94 -8.87
N GLY A 244 26.90 -11.97 -8.21
CA GLY A 244 27.13 -12.74 -6.98
C GLY A 244 26.33 -12.21 -5.78
N GLU A 245 26.10 -10.89 -5.72
CA GLU A 245 25.42 -10.23 -4.60
C GLU A 245 23.92 -10.01 -4.85
N LEU A 246 23.40 -10.45 -6.01
CA LEU A 246 22.02 -10.22 -6.40
C LEU A 246 21.04 -10.86 -5.40
N ALA A 247 21.34 -12.06 -4.91
CA ALA A 247 20.47 -12.75 -3.95
C ALA A 247 20.34 -11.97 -2.64
N GLU A 248 21.45 -11.50 -2.08
CA GLU A 248 21.46 -10.71 -0.84
C GLU A 248 20.71 -9.38 -1.02
N ARG A 249 20.95 -8.70 -2.15
CA ARG A 249 20.23 -7.48 -2.51
C ARG A 249 18.71 -7.72 -2.58
N GLN A 250 18.28 -8.78 -3.25
CA GLN A 250 16.84 -9.10 -3.38
C GLN A 250 16.21 -9.44 -2.02
N GLN A 251 16.94 -10.10 -1.13
CA GLN A 251 16.45 -10.38 0.23
C GLN A 251 16.31 -9.11 1.07
N LYS A 252 17.31 -8.22 1.05
CA LYS A 252 17.25 -6.93 1.76
C LYS A 252 16.14 -6.04 1.21
N LEU A 253 15.96 -6.00 -0.12
CA LEU A 253 14.86 -5.28 -0.77
C LEU A 253 13.50 -5.84 -0.33
N ALA A 254 13.33 -7.17 -0.28
CA ALA A 254 12.09 -7.79 0.18
C ALA A 254 11.76 -7.43 1.63
N GLN A 255 12.76 -7.40 2.52
CA GLN A 255 12.57 -7.00 3.91
C GLN A 255 12.13 -5.53 4.04
N MET A 256 12.74 -4.63 3.26
CA MET A 256 12.38 -3.22 3.24
C MET A 256 10.94 -3.02 2.74
N LEU A 257 10.59 -3.64 1.60
CA LEU A 257 9.25 -3.52 1.02
C LEU A 257 8.18 -4.07 1.96
N SER A 258 8.45 -5.22 2.62
CA SER A 258 7.55 -5.76 3.63
C SER A 258 7.36 -4.82 4.82
N ARG A 259 8.41 -4.11 5.26
CA ARG A 259 8.28 -3.09 6.32
C ARG A 259 7.43 -1.90 5.87
N LEU A 260 7.61 -1.43 4.63
CA LEU A 260 6.81 -0.34 4.06
C LEU A 260 5.34 -0.71 3.96
N THR A 261 5.01 -1.94 3.51
CA THR A 261 3.63 -2.43 3.48
C THR A 261 3.01 -2.43 4.88
N LYS A 262 3.73 -2.93 5.88
CA LYS A 262 3.25 -2.91 7.27
C LYS A 262 2.97 -1.51 7.79
N ILE A 263 3.90 -0.57 7.56
CA ILE A 263 3.71 0.84 7.95
C ILE A 263 2.50 1.45 7.23
N ALA A 264 2.33 1.18 5.94
CA ALA A 264 1.20 1.66 5.16
C ALA A 264 -0.14 1.17 5.72
N GLU A 265 -0.23 -0.12 6.07
CA GLU A 265 -1.44 -0.73 6.63
C GLU A 265 -1.68 -0.34 8.09
N GLU A 266 -0.63 -0.22 8.90
CA GLU A 266 -0.70 0.06 10.34
C GLU A 266 -1.16 1.50 10.62
N PHE A 267 -0.64 2.46 9.85
CA PHE A 267 -0.90 3.89 10.05
C PHE A 267 -1.78 4.51 8.97
N ASN A 268 -2.31 3.69 8.05
CA ASN A 268 -3.09 4.14 6.90
C ASN A 268 -2.39 5.22 6.07
N VAL A 269 -1.10 5.00 5.79
CA VAL A 269 -0.24 5.95 5.04
C VAL A 269 -0.16 5.51 3.58
N ALA A 270 -0.07 6.49 2.67
CA ALA A 270 0.24 6.25 1.25
C ALA A 270 1.76 6.17 1.06
N VAL A 271 2.24 5.12 0.40
CA VAL A 271 3.66 4.97 0.05
C VAL A 271 3.83 5.14 -1.45
N TYR A 272 4.45 6.24 -1.86
CA TYR A 272 4.81 6.50 -3.25
C TYR A 272 6.31 6.28 -3.47
N MET A 273 6.66 5.40 -4.40
CA MET A 273 8.04 5.06 -4.72
C MET A 273 8.37 5.36 -6.17
N THR A 274 9.53 5.97 -6.42
CA THR A 274 10.05 6.13 -7.78
C THR A 274 11.07 5.05 -8.10
N ASN A 275 10.95 4.44 -9.29
CA ASN A 275 11.88 3.44 -9.78
C ASN A 275 12.43 3.79 -11.17
N GLN A 276 13.60 3.25 -11.50
CA GLN A 276 14.25 3.41 -12.79
C GLN A 276 13.97 2.22 -13.70
N VAL A 277 14.15 2.44 -15.01
CA VAL A 277 14.14 1.39 -16.01
C VAL A 277 15.56 0.98 -16.36
N ILE A 278 15.76 -0.31 -16.58
CA ILE A 278 17.01 -0.90 -17.09
C ILE A 278 16.77 -1.43 -18.50
N ALA A 279 17.80 -1.33 -19.35
CA ALA A 279 17.79 -1.99 -20.65
C ALA A 279 17.81 -3.52 -20.45
N ASP A 280 17.09 -4.23 -21.30
CA ASP A 280 17.11 -5.69 -21.37
C ASP A 280 17.95 -6.16 -22.57
N PRO A 281 19.27 -6.38 -22.40
CA PRO A 281 20.14 -6.80 -23.50
C PRO A 281 19.85 -8.22 -23.99
N GLY A 282 19.01 -9.00 -23.29
CA GLY A 282 18.53 -10.31 -23.72
C GLY A 282 17.23 -10.26 -24.53
N GLY A 283 16.60 -9.09 -24.67
CA GLY A 283 15.40 -8.91 -25.48
C GLY A 283 15.71 -9.20 -26.94
N GLY A 284 14.90 -10.05 -27.58
CA GLY A 284 15.04 -10.32 -29.01
C GLY A 284 14.97 -9.05 -29.84
N VAL A 285 15.66 -9.04 -30.98
CA VAL A 285 15.85 -7.89 -31.91
C VAL A 285 14.53 -7.25 -32.38
N PHE A 286 13.39 -7.88 -32.12
CA PHE A 286 12.05 -7.45 -32.51
C PHE A 286 11.23 -6.76 -31.40
N ILE A 287 11.78 -6.58 -30.20
CA ILE A 287 11.12 -5.84 -29.13
C ILE A 287 11.43 -4.35 -29.29
N SER A 288 10.42 -3.54 -29.64
CA SER A 288 10.54 -2.12 -29.97
C SER A 288 10.94 -1.21 -28.80
N ASP A 289 10.85 -1.69 -27.56
CA ASP A 289 11.39 -1.02 -26.39
C ASP A 289 11.78 -2.04 -25.29
N PRO A 290 12.99 -2.62 -25.31
CA PRO A 290 13.41 -3.66 -24.37
C PRO A 290 13.80 -3.03 -23.02
N LYS A 291 12.85 -2.38 -22.36
CA LYS A 291 13.04 -1.75 -21.04
C LYS A 291 12.17 -2.44 -20.01
N LYS A 292 12.77 -2.74 -18.87
CA LYS A 292 12.06 -3.29 -17.71
C LYS A 292 12.34 -2.47 -16.46
N PRO A 293 11.38 -2.35 -15.52
CA PRO A 293 11.64 -1.73 -14.24
C PRO A 293 12.72 -2.48 -13.46
N ALA A 294 13.54 -1.77 -12.70
CA ALA A 294 14.53 -2.38 -11.82
C ALA A 294 13.86 -3.07 -10.61
N GLY A 295 14.59 -3.92 -9.89
CA GLY A 295 14.10 -4.62 -8.69
C GLY A 295 13.46 -6.01 -8.92
N GLY A 296 13.19 -6.35 -10.18
CA GLY A 296 12.73 -7.70 -10.57
C GLY A 296 11.37 -8.08 -9.96
N HIS A 297 11.12 -9.38 -9.83
CA HIS A 297 9.83 -9.90 -9.36
C HIS A 297 9.49 -9.53 -7.91
N VAL A 298 10.50 -9.32 -7.06
CA VAL A 298 10.28 -8.94 -5.65
C VAL A 298 9.53 -7.61 -5.57
N LEU A 299 10.01 -6.59 -6.29
CA LEU A 299 9.34 -5.28 -6.31
C LEU A 299 7.99 -5.35 -7.05
N ALA A 300 7.95 -6.11 -8.16
CA ALA A 300 6.73 -6.27 -8.94
C ALA A 300 5.55 -6.85 -8.14
N HIS A 301 5.81 -7.78 -7.21
CA HIS A 301 4.77 -8.36 -6.36
C HIS A 301 4.45 -7.52 -5.12
N ALA A 302 5.39 -6.72 -4.63
CA ALA A 302 5.18 -5.91 -3.43
C ALA A 302 4.41 -4.61 -3.71
N ALA A 303 4.59 -4.01 -4.89
CA ALA A 303 3.86 -2.84 -5.31
C ALA A 303 2.41 -3.20 -5.67
N THR A 304 1.45 -2.55 -5.03
CA THR A 304 0.02 -2.75 -5.29
C THR A 304 -0.41 -2.10 -6.60
N ILE A 305 0.11 -0.90 -6.84
CA ILE A 305 -0.16 -0.12 -8.06
C ILE A 305 1.17 0.21 -8.72
N ARG A 306 1.27 -0.04 -10.03
CA ARG A 306 2.46 0.22 -10.82
C ARG A 306 2.11 1.14 -11.98
N LEU A 307 2.78 2.28 -12.04
CA LEU A 307 2.54 3.34 -13.01
C LEU A 307 3.76 3.52 -13.91
N MET A 308 3.56 3.40 -15.22
CA MET A 308 4.59 3.62 -16.22
C MET A 308 4.53 5.06 -16.74
N PHE A 309 5.59 5.82 -16.51
CA PHE A 309 5.75 7.19 -16.97
C PHE A 309 6.64 7.27 -18.22
N ARG A 310 6.15 7.89 -19.28
CA ARG A 310 6.91 8.18 -20.51
C ARG A 310 6.75 9.64 -20.95
N LYS A 311 7.69 10.11 -21.77
CA LYS A 311 7.59 11.43 -22.42
C LYS A 311 6.55 11.37 -23.53
N GLY A 312 5.66 12.37 -23.55
CA GLY A 312 4.73 12.61 -24.66
C GLY A 312 5.35 13.56 -25.69
N LYS A 313 4.49 14.21 -26.49
CA LYS A 313 4.91 15.27 -27.42
C LYS A 313 5.18 16.56 -26.64
N GLY A 314 6.30 17.22 -26.94
CA GLY A 314 6.67 18.49 -26.29
C GLY A 314 6.84 18.33 -24.77
N GLU A 315 6.12 19.15 -24.00
CA GLU A 315 6.16 19.12 -22.53
C GLU A 315 5.24 18.08 -21.89
N GLN A 316 4.40 17.40 -22.69
CA GLN A 316 3.46 16.43 -22.17
C GLN A 316 4.17 15.22 -21.57
N ARG A 317 3.54 14.63 -20.56
CA ARG A 317 3.87 13.32 -20.01
C ARG A 317 2.67 12.40 -20.14
N VAL A 318 2.96 11.11 -20.24
CA VAL A 318 1.95 10.05 -20.31
C VAL A 318 2.19 9.11 -19.15
N CYS A 319 1.14 8.79 -18.42
CA CYS A 319 1.12 7.81 -17.35
C CYS A 319 0.19 6.67 -17.75
N LYS A 320 0.70 5.44 -17.78
CA LYS A 320 -0.08 4.23 -18.01
C LYS A 320 -0.16 3.41 -16.73
N VAL A 321 -1.34 2.88 -16.40
CA VAL A 321 -1.47 1.83 -15.37
C VAL A 321 -0.84 0.55 -15.93
N PHE A 322 0.26 0.13 -15.31
CA PHE A 322 1.01 -1.05 -15.71
C PHE A 322 0.52 -2.31 -14.98
N ASP A 323 0.18 -2.18 -13.69
CA ASP A 323 -0.38 -3.23 -12.86
C ASP A 323 -1.18 -2.60 -11.72
N ALA A 324 -2.40 -3.09 -11.48
CA ALA A 324 -3.26 -2.66 -10.39
C ALA A 324 -4.41 -3.66 -10.20
N PRO A 325 -4.83 -3.97 -8.96
CA PRO A 325 -5.89 -4.96 -8.70
C PRO A 325 -7.29 -4.47 -9.10
N ASN A 326 -7.51 -3.15 -9.11
CA ASN A 326 -8.83 -2.52 -9.22
C ASN A 326 -8.94 -1.49 -10.34
N LEU A 327 -7.86 -1.23 -11.08
CA LEU A 327 -7.83 -0.24 -12.17
C LEU A 327 -7.64 -0.95 -13.52
N PRO A 328 -8.38 -0.55 -14.56
CA PRO A 328 -8.16 -1.08 -15.90
C PRO A 328 -6.82 -0.60 -16.47
N GLU A 329 -6.25 -1.34 -17.41
CA GLU A 329 -5.14 -0.85 -18.23
C GLU A 329 -5.60 0.34 -19.07
N ALA A 330 -5.29 1.55 -18.61
CA ALA A 330 -5.58 2.81 -19.29
C ALA A 330 -4.38 3.77 -19.18
N GLU A 331 -4.42 4.82 -19.98
CA GLU A 331 -3.41 5.89 -19.94
C GLU A 331 -4.04 7.26 -19.75
N ALA A 332 -3.39 8.08 -18.94
CA ALA A 332 -3.63 9.51 -18.84
C ALA A 332 -2.56 10.23 -19.64
N ILE A 333 -3.01 11.08 -20.57
CA ILE A 333 -2.17 11.93 -21.41
C ILE A 333 -2.27 13.37 -20.88
N SER A 334 -1.16 14.10 -20.90
CA SER A 334 -1.13 15.55 -20.72
C SER A 334 -1.28 16.05 -19.28
N PHE A 335 -0.40 15.62 -18.38
CA PHE A 335 -0.09 16.40 -17.17
C PHE A 335 1.21 17.20 -17.40
N ASN A 336 1.09 18.52 -17.34
CA ASN A 336 2.25 19.41 -17.32
C ASN A 336 2.67 19.62 -15.87
N PHE A 337 3.89 19.24 -15.54
CA PHE A 337 4.52 19.72 -14.31
C PHE A 337 4.93 21.16 -14.58
N ILE A 338 4.05 22.09 -14.24
CA ILE A 338 4.21 23.51 -14.52
C ILE A 338 5.62 23.95 -14.10
N SER A 339 6.36 24.50 -15.06
CA SER A 339 7.52 25.33 -14.75
C SER A 339 6.97 26.74 -14.56
N ASN A 340 6.95 27.24 -13.33
CA ASN A 340 6.70 28.66 -13.07
C ASN A 340 7.93 29.54 -13.40
N TYR A 341 8.86 29.03 -14.21
CA TYR A 341 9.93 29.82 -14.81
C TYR A 341 9.60 30.05 -16.28
N ALA A 342 8.71 31.01 -16.54
CA ALA A 342 8.56 31.65 -17.83
C ALA A 342 8.68 33.16 -17.64
#